data_AF-A0A6A5UHU5-F1
#
_entry.id   AF-A0A6A5UHU5-F1
#
_cell.length_a   1.000
_cell.length_b   1.000
_cell.length_c   1.000
_cell.angle_alpha   90.00
_cell.angle_beta   90.00
_cell.angle_gamma   90.00
#
_symmetry.space_group_name_H-M   'P 1'
#
loop_
_entity.id
_entity.type
_entity.pdbx_description
1 polymer ?
#
loop_
_entity_poly.entity_id
_entity_poly.type
_entity_poly.pdbx_seq_one_letter_code
_entity_poly.pdbx_strand_id
1 'polypeptide(L)'
;NFTLVLLAYARLYCFTTFYLITLLKALTLNKLYKTLIGFKLYAQRVRDIIELARYAYSNPDLLDRGDAGSLDELRELVVEYIMCEIDTIGKCDKFVKYMEDGGEFVGDFWRMVR
;
A
#
# COMPACT_ATOMS: atom_id res chain seq x y z
N ASN A 1 -9.56 13.98 6.70
CA ASN A 1 -8.34 13.20 6.47
C ASN A 1 -8.74 11.74 6.34
N PHE A 2 -8.47 11.06 5.22
CA PHE A 2 -8.92 9.68 4.96
C PHE A 2 -7.83 8.66 5.29
N THR A 3 -6.61 9.12 5.59
CA THR A 3 -5.47 8.31 6.06
C THR A 3 -5.90 7.33 7.15
N LEU A 4 -6.66 7.77 8.16
CA LEU A 4 -7.06 6.92 9.28
C LEU A 4 -7.87 5.69 8.86
N VAL A 5 -8.72 5.82 7.84
CA VAL A 5 -9.55 4.69 7.35
C VAL A 5 -8.66 3.68 6.63
N LEU A 6 -7.77 4.14 5.76
CA LEU A 6 -6.83 3.28 5.03
C LEU A 6 -5.88 2.55 6.00
N LEU A 7 -5.31 3.30 6.95
CA LEU A 7 -4.42 2.74 7.97
C LEU A 7 -5.14 1.78 8.91
N ALA A 8 -6.43 1.99 9.21
CA ALA A 8 -7.19 1.04 10.03
C ALA A 8 -7.30 -0.33 9.35
N TYR A 9 -7.58 -0.37 8.05
CA TYR A 9 -7.59 -1.63 7.30
C TYR A 9 -6.20 -2.25 7.20
N ALA A 10 -5.16 -1.46 6.91
CA ALA A 10 -3.79 -1.95 6.83
C ALA A 10 -3.30 -2.52 8.17
N ARG A 11 -3.61 -1.84 9.29
CA ARG A 11 -3.31 -2.33 10.65
C ARG A 11 -4.05 -3.60 10.99
N LEU A 12 -5.34 -3.67 10.65
CA LEU A 12 -6.11 -4.90 10.87
C LEU A 12 -5.57 -6.06 10.01
N TYR A 13 -5.14 -5.80 8.78
CA TYR A 13 -4.49 -6.80 7.94
C TYR A 13 -3.21 -7.32 8.62
N CYS A 14 -2.32 -6.43 9.05
CA CYS A 14 -1.09 -6.81 9.74
C CYS A 14 -1.37 -7.61 11.02
N PHE A 15 -2.34 -7.17 11.81
CA PHE A 15 -2.81 -7.89 13.00
C PHE A 15 -3.26 -9.31 12.64
N THR A 16 -4.09 -9.47 11.61
CA THR A 16 -4.57 -10.79 11.20
C THR A 16 -3.47 -11.69 10.65
N THR A 17 -2.44 -11.12 10.02
CA THR A 17 -1.24 -11.85 9.59
C THR A 17 -0.48 -12.38 10.80
N PHE A 18 -0.24 -11.54 11.80
CA PHE A 18 0.46 -11.92 13.02
C PHE A 18 -0.25 -13.05 13.80
N TYR A 19 -1.57 -12.99 13.90
CA TYR A 19 -2.38 -14.01 14.59
C TYR A 19 -2.83 -15.17 13.68
N LEU A 20 -2.34 -15.24 12.44
CA LEU A 20 -2.66 -16.30 11.45
C LEU A 20 -4.17 -16.49 11.19
N ILE A 21 -4.95 -15.40 11.26
CA ILE A 21 -6.40 -15.41 11.04
C ILE A 21 -6.70 -15.17 9.55
N THR A 22 -6.48 -16.20 8.74
CA THR A 22 -6.50 -16.12 7.26
C THR A 22 -7.79 -15.56 6.67
N LEU A 23 -8.96 -15.98 7.18
CA LEU A 23 -10.25 -15.48 6.69
C LEU A 23 -10.40 -13.96 6.92
N LEU A 24 -10.02 -13.49 8.11
CA LEU A 24 -10.14 -12.08 8.45
C LEU A 24 -9.09 -11.24 7.69
N LYS A 25 -7.89 -11.80 7.45
CA LYS A 25 -6.87 -11.21 6.57
C LYS A 25 -7.43 -10.92 5.19
N ALA A 26 -7.98 -11.95 4.53
CA ALA A 26 -8.57 -11.82 3.19
C ALA A 26 -9.74 -10.83 3.15
N LEU A 27 -10.64 -10.87 4.14
CA LEU A 27 -11.77 -9.94 4.23
C LEU A 27 -11.30 -8.49 4.42
N THR A 28 -10.27 -8.28 5.23
CA THR A 28 -9.72 -6.95 5.49
C THR A 28 -9.05 -6.38 4.25
N LEU A 29 -8.25 -7.19 3.54
CA LEU A 29 -7.63 -6.79 2.28
C LEU A 29 -8.68 -6.46 1.22
N ASN A 30 -9.72 -7.29 1.07
CA ASN A 30 -10.81 -7.02 0.13
C ASN A 30 -11.57 -5.73 0.44
N LYS A 31 -11.76 -5.40 1.72
CA LYS A 31 -12.37 -4.12 2.11
C LYS A 31 -11.46 -2.93 1.77
N LEU A 32 -10.15 -3.05 1.96
CA LEU A 32 -9.21 -2.01 1.56
C LEU A 32 -9.24 -1.81 0.03
N TYR A 33 -9.17 -2.89 -0.74
CA TYR A 33 -9.29 -2.85 -2.20
C TYR A 33 -10.57 -2.12 -2.68
N LYS A 34 -11.74 -2.52 -2.16
CA LYS A 34 -13.02 -1.86 -2.49
C LYS A 34 -13.03 -0.38 -2.08
N THR A 35 -12.41 -0.07 -0.94
CA THR A 35 -12.29 1.31 -0.47
C THR A 35 -11.43 2.15 -1.41
N LEU A 36 -10.31 1.59 -1.89
CA LEU A 36 -9.40 2.24 -2.84
C LEU A 36 -10.06 2.44 -4.21
N ILE A 37 -10.81 1.46 -4.73
CA ILE A 37 -11.57 1.63 -5.98
C ILE A 37 -12.62 2.74 -5.87
N GLY A 38 -13.33 2.82 -4.74
CA GLY A 38 -14.29 3.89 -4.49
C GLY A 38 -13.63 5.22 -4.09
N PHE A 39 -12.31 5.26 -3.93
CA PHE A 39 -11.60 6.43 -3.42
C PHE A 39 -11.40 7.45 -4.54
N LYS A 40 -12.10 8.59 -4.43
CA LYS A 40 -11.88 9.71 -5.34
C LYS A 40 -10.55 10.39 -5.04
N LEU A 41 -9.54 10.09 -5.85
CA LEU A 41 -8.22 10.69 -5.73
C LEU A 41 -8.20 12.10 -6.33
N TYR A 42 -7.68 13.05 -5.57
CA TYR A 42 -7.35 14.41 -6.00
C TYR A 42 -6.06 14.84 -5.30
N ALA A 43 -5.41 15.91 -5.76
CA ALA A 43 -4.06 16.30 -5.32
C ALA A 43 -3.87 16.32 -3.78
N GLN A 44 -4.85 16.80 -3.02
CA GLN A 44 -4.79 16.85 -1.55
C GLN A 44 -4.86 15.47 -0.88
N ARG A 45 -5.42 14.47 -1.57
CA ARG A 45 -5.58 13.08 -1.10
C ARG A 45 -4.41 12.17 -1.43
N VAL A 46 -3.49 12.59 -2.31
CA VAL A 46 -2.28 11.81 -2.61
C VAL A 46 -1.48 11.52 -1.34
N ARG A 47 -1.47 12.45 -0.37
CA ARG A 47 -0.87 12.19 0.94
C ARG A 47 -1.46 10.97 1.65
N ASP A 48 -2.78 10.77 1.59
CA ASP A 48 -3.43 9.62 2.25
C ASP A 48 -2.89 8.29 1.70
N ILE A 49 -2.55 8.24 0.40
CA ILE A 49 -1.95 7.07 -0.26
C ILE A 49 -0.46 6.91 0.07
N ILE A 50 0.29 8.01 0.13
CA ILE A 50 1.71 7.96 0.53
C ILE A 50 1.85 7.43 1.96
N GLU A 51 0.99 7.85 2.89
CA GLU A 51 1.00 7.36 4.27
C GLU A 51 0.66 5.86 4.33
N LEU A 52 -0.27 5.39 3.48
CA LEU A 52 -0.57 3.96 3.34
C LEU A 52 0.63 3.17 2.83
N ALA A 53 1.33 3.67 1.80
CA ALA A 53 2.55 3.05 1.29
C ALA A 53 3.66 3.02 2.34
N ARG A 54 3.91 4.14 3.01
CA ARG A 54 4.88 4.20 4.13
C ARG A 54 4.53 3.18 5.20
N TYR A 55 3.26 3.02 5.55
CA TYR A 55 2.84 2.02 6.53
C TYR A 55 3.10 0.58 6.04
N ALA A 56 2.71 0.24 4.81
CA ALA A 56 2.89 -1.11 4.26
C ALA A 56 4.38 -1.53 4.16
N TYR A 57 5.29 -0.56 4.01
CA TYR A 57 6.73 -0.82 3.89
C TYR A 57 7.53 -0.57 5.17
N SER A 58 6.92 0.03 6.22
CA SER A 58 7.58 0.21 7.52
C SER A 58 7.26 -0.88 8.52
N ASN A 59 6.26 -1.73 8.25
CA ASN A 59 5.92 -2.81 9.17
C ASN A 59 6.90 -3.98 8.98
N PRO A 60 7.75 -4.29 9.98
CA PRO A 60 8.68 -5.41 9.91
C PRO A 60 7.96 -6.75 9.85
N ASP A 61 6.74 -6.88 10.39
CA ASP A 61 6.00 -8.15 10.42
C ASP A 61 5.42 -8.55 9.05
N LEU A 62 5.38 -7.62 8.09
CA LEU A 62 5.07 -7.92 6.69
C LEU A 62 6.32 -8.45 5.96
N LEU A 63 7.13 -9.26 6.67
CA LEU A 63 8.48 -9.64 6.31
C LEU A 63 8.59 -10.01 4.82
N ASP A 64 9.60 -9.36 4.25
CA ASP A 64 10.31 -9.58 3.01
C ASP A 64 9.99 -10.91 2.34
N ARG A 65 9.46 -10.80 1.11
CA ARG A 65 9.25 -11.86 0.13
C ARG A 65 9.23 -13.26 0.72
N GLY A 66 8.03 -13.81 0.95
CA GLY A 66 7.88 -15.20 1.39
C GLY A 66 8.67 -16.18 0.51
N ASP A 67 8.80 -17.45 0.90
CA ASP A 67 9.72 -18.46 0.32
C ASP A 67 9.85 -18.50 -1.23
N ALA A 68 8.85 -17.99 -1.97
CA ALA A 68 8.82 -17.88 -3.44
C ALA A 68 9.33 -16.54 -4.02
N GLY A 69 9.80 -15.58 -3.21
CA GLY A 69 10.18 -14.26 -3.72
C GLY A 69 8.99 -13.30 -3.96
N SER A 70 7.76 -13.69 -3.55
CA SER A 70 6.52 -12.97 -3.88
C SER A 70 6.26 -11.80 -2.94
N LEU A 71 5.80 -10.68 -3.49
CA LEU A 71 5.39 -9.50 -2.74
C LEU A 71 4.22 -9.83 -1.79
N ASP A 72 4.19 -9.23 -0.59
CA ASP A 72 3.02 -9.34 0.29
C ASP A 72 1.78 -8.69 -0.35
N GLU A 73 0.60 -9.29 -0.17
CA GLU A 73 -0.62 -8.88 -0.87
C GLU A 73 -1.05 -7.44 -0.53
N LEU A 74 -0.72 -6.93 0.67
CA LEU A 74 -0.98 -5.53 1.00
C LEU A 74 -0.03 -4.60 0.24
N ARG A 75 1.24 -4.95 0.14
CA ARG A 75 2.23 -4.18 -0.64
C ARG A 75 1.87 -4.19 -2.12
N GLU A 76 1.44 -5.34 -2.64
CA GLU A 76 0.97 -5.50 -4.03
C GLU A 76 -0.20 -4.57 -4.32
N LEU A 77 -1.27 -4.66 -3.52
CA LEU A 77 -2.45 -3.81 -3.66
C LEU A 77 -2.10 -2.30 -3.66
N VAL A 78 -1.17 -1.89 -2.79
CA VAL A 78 -0.75 -0.49 -2.71
C VAL A 78 0.01 -0.06 -3.95
N VAL A 79 0.94 -0.88 -4.45
CA VAL A 79 1.70 -0.57 -5.67
C VAL A 79 0.77 -0.53 -6.87
N GLU A 80 -0.10 -1.52 -7.04
CA GLU A 80 -1.09 -1.57 -8.13
C GLU A 80 -1.98 -0.32 -8.14
N TYR A 81 -2.50 0.08 -6.97
CA TYR A 81 -3.31 1.28 -6.88
C TYR A 81 -2.54 2.54 -7.28
N ILE A 82 -1.29 2.66 -6.84
CA ILE A 82 -0.43 3.80 -7.20
C ILE A 82 -0.18 3.82 -8.70
N MET A 83 0.03 2.67 -9.35
CA MET A 83 0.20 2.57 -10.80
C MET A 83 -1.04 3.01 -11.56
N CYS A 84 -2.22 2.53 -11.15
CA CYS A 84 -3.49 2.92 -11.76
C CYS A 84 -3.72 4.43 -11.70
N GLU A 85 -3.22 5.10 -10.66
CA GLU A 85 -3.42 6.53 -10.40
C GLU A 85 -2.16 7.38 -10.65
N ILE A 86 -1.18 6.83 -11.37
CA ILE A 86 0.16 7.44 -11.50
C ILE A 86 0.12 8.83 -12.14
N ASP A 87 -0.83 9.08 -13.04
CA ASP A 87 -1.03 10.39 -13.68
C ASP A 87 -1.36 11.50 -12.68
N THR A 88 -1.97 11.14 -11.55
CA THR A 88 -2.30 12.08 -10.46
C THR A 88 -1.22 12.05 -9.38
N ILE A 89 -0.78 10.85 -8.98
CA ILE A 89 0.18 10.66 -7.89
C ILE A 89 1.59 11.12 -8.28
N GLY A 90 2.04 10.79 -9.49
CA GLY A 90 3.36 11.12 -10.01
C GLY A 90 3.62 12.63 -10.15
N LYS A 91 2.56 13.44 -10.23
CA LYS A 91 2.64 14.91 -10.23
C LYS A 91 2.80 15.52 -8.83
N CYS A 92 2.74 14.72 -7.77
CA CYS A 92 2.82 15.21 -6.41
C CYS A 92 4.28 15.23 -5.92
N ASP A 93 4.80 16.40 -5.56
CA ASP A 93 6.17 16.55 -5.05
C ASP A 93 6.47 15.67 -3.82
N LYS A 94 5.45 15.42 -2.98
CA LYS A 94 5.59 14.53 -1.82
C LYS A 94 5.79 13.07 -2.23
N PHE A 95 5.20 12.65 -3.35
CA PHE A 95 5.40 11.32 -3.90
C PHE A 95 6.78 11.21 -4.56
N VAL A 96 7.19 12.23 -5.32
CA VAL A 96 8.55 12.30 -5.91
C VAL A 96 9.60 12.20 -4.81
N LYS A 97 9.47 12.99 -3.74
CA LYS A 97 10.36 12.90 -2.59
C LYS A 97 10.34 11.52 -1.93
N TYR A 98 9.18 10.88 -1.84
CA TYR A 98 9.08 9.52 -1.30
C TYR A 98 9.79 8.48 -2.19
N MET A 99 9.80 8.67 -3.51
CA MET A 99 10.61 7.84 -4.43
C MET A 99 12.11 8.11 -4.28
N GLU A 100 12.50 9.36 -4.03
CA GLU A 100 13.91 9.74 -3.77
C GLU A 100 14.43 9.21 -2.44
N ASP A 101 13.56 9.09 -1.42
CA ASP A 101 13.89 8.46 -0.13
C ASP A 101 14.35 6.98 -0.32
N GLY A 102 13.97 6.35 -1.44
CA GLY A 102 14.39 4.99 -1.80
C GLY A 102 13.67 3.89 -1.02
N GLY A 103 14.36 2.77 -0.81
CA GLY A 103 13.84 1.59 -0.10
C GLY A 103 13.15 0.56 -0.99
N GLU A 104 12.60 -0.48 -0.36
CA GLU A 104 11.97 -1.62 -1.05
C GLU A 104 10.80 -1.19 -1.94
N PHE A 105 10.02 -0.20 -1.50
CA PHE A 105 8.89 0.34 -2.25
C PHE A 105 9.26 0.72 -3.68
N VAL A 106 10.38 1.43 -3.87
CA VAL A 106 10.82 1.88 -5.19
C VAL A 106 11.21 0.69 -6.07
N GLY A 107 11.85 -0.33 -5.49
CA GLY A 107 12.20 -1.55 -6.21
C GLY A 107 10.97 -2.33 -6.65
N ASP A 108 9.97 -2.47 -5.79
CA ASP A 108 8.73 -3.18 -6.08
C ASP A 108 7.85 -2.41 -7.07
N PHE A 109 7.80 -1.09 -6.94
CA PHE A 109 7.19 -0.19 -7.92
C PHE A 109 7.77 -0.45 -9.32
N TRP A 110 9.09 -0.34 -9.52
CA TRP A 110 9.69 -0.51 -10.84
C TRP A 110 9.61 -1.95 -11.39
N ARG A 111 9.53 -2.97 -10.54
CA ARG A 111 9.30 -4.36 -10.99
C ARG A 111 7.91 -4.55 -11.56
N MET A 112 6.91 -3.88 -11.02
CA MET A 112 5.52 -3.99 -11.48
C MET A 112 5.25 -3.15 -12.75
N VAL A 113 6.03 -2.09 -13.00
CA VAL A 113 5.96 -1.32 -14.27
C VAL A 113 6.48 -2.12 -15.47
N ARG A 114 7.39 -3.06 -15.26
CA ARG A 114 8.14 -3.75 -16.31
C ARG A 114 7.40 -4.98 -16.83
#